data_AF-A0AAN3ACZ7-F1
#
_entry.id   AF-A0AAN3ACZ7-F1
#
_cell.length_a   1.000
_cell.length_b   1.000
_cell.length_c   1.000
_cell.angle_alpha   90.00
_cell.angle_beta   90.00
_cell.angle_gamma   90.00
#
_symmetry.space_group_name_H-M   'P 1'
#
loop_
_entity.id
_entity.type
_entity.pdbx_description
1 polymer ?
#
loop_
_entity_poly.entity_id
_entity_poly.type
_entity_poly.pdbx_seq_one_letter_code
_entity_poly.pdbx_strand_id
1 'polypeptide(L)'
;MEELKKKYTPYTESERMSYIREYLSTSETKSQFAKRTGICRRLLILWLDKYHINDKVMSTEQPSLRKDSDESLNELEKELAALRAENRKLQPCPSGGKSSS
;
A
#
# COMPACT_ATOMS: atom_id res chain seq x y z
N MET A 1 -9.17 16.03 -46.56
CA MET A 1 -7.85 15.59 -46.05
C MET A 1 -7.84 15.82 -44.55
N GLU A 2 -8.29 14.84 -43.77
CA GLU A 2 -8.07 14.86 -42.33
C GLU A 2 -6.68 14.28 -42.08
N GLU A 3 -5.69 15.17 -42.03
CA GLU A 3 -4.39 14.86 -41.45
C GLU A 3 -4.57 14.59 -39.95
N LEU A 4 -5.12 13.41 -39.62
CA LEU A 4 -4.93 12.80 -38.32
C LEU A 4 -3.44 12.50 -38.22
N LYS A 5 -2.68 13.51 -37.76
CA LYS A 5 -1.37 13.33 -37.15
C LYS A 5 -1.56 12.31 -36.04
N LYS A 6 -1.43 11.02 -36.38
CA LYS A 6 -1.18 9.94 -35.43
C LYS A 6 0.13 10.34 -34.78
N LYS A 7 0.06 11.16 -33.73
CA LYS A 7 1.19 11.47 -32.87
C LYS A 7 1.71 10.12 -32.46
N TYR A 8 2.91 9.80 -32.93
CA TYR A 8 3.59 8.56 -32.64
C TYR A 8 3.72 8.44 -31.13
N THR A 9 2.78 7.73 -30.52
CA THR A 9 2.93 7.23 -29.16
C THR A 9 3.34 5.77 -29.32
N PRO A 10 4.63 5.44 -29.16
CA PRO A 10 5.12 4.08 -29.43
C PRO A 10 4.53 3.00 -28.51
N TYR A 11 3.81 3.39 -27.45
CA TYR A 11 3.16 2.47 -26.53
C TYR A 11 1.68 2.84 -26.34
N THR A 12 0.81 1.84 -26.47
CA THR A 12 -0.62 1.90 -26.13
C THR A 12 -0.83 1.97 -24.62
N GLU A 13 -2.02 2.38 -24.17
CA GLU A 13 -2.31 2.48 -22.74
C GLU A 13 -2.21 1.12 -22.01
N SER A 14 -2.62 0.03 -22.65
CA SER A 14 -2.50 -1.34 -22.12
C SER A 14 -1.04 -1.74 -21.90
N GLU A 15 -0.16 -1.44 -22.86
CA GLU A 15 1.29 -1.70 -22.72
C GLU A 15 1.87 -0.91 -21.55
N ARG A 16 1.53 0.39 -21.45
CA ARG A 16 1.98 1.23 -20.33
C ARG A 16 1.54 0.64 -18.98
N MET A 17 0.27 0.26 -18.86
CA MET A 17 -0.26 -0.35 -17.65
C MET A 17 0.37 -1.71 -17.35
N SER A 18 0.74 -2.48 -18.38
CA SER A 18 1.46 -3.76 -18.21
C SER A 18 2.84 -3.51 -17.60
N TYR A 19 3.62 -2.58 -18.18
CA TYR A 19 4.95 -2.25 -17.65
C TYR A 19 4.91 -1.67 -16.25
N ILE A 20 3.94 -0.80 -15.94
CA ILE A 20 3.78 -0.25 -14.60
C ILE A 20 3.45 -1.37 -13.60
N ARG A 21 2.49 -2.25 -13.91
CA ARG A 21 2.12 -3.36 -13.03
C ARG A 21 3.28 -4.31 -12.81
N GLU A 22 3.98 -4.69 -13.88
CA GLU A 22 5.15 -5.55 -13.79
C GLU A 22 6.26 -4.88 -12.96
N TYR A 23 6.51 -3.59 -13.15
CA TYR A 23 7.44 -2.84 -12.31
C TYR A 23 6.99 -2.88 -10.85
N LEU A 24 5.74 -2.59 -10.52
CA LEU A 24 5.24 -2.62 -9.14
C LEU A 24 5.28 -4.02 -8.52
N SER A 25 5.17 -5.09 -9.32
CA SER A 25 5.25 -6.48 -8.87
C SER A 25 6.66 -6.96 -8.52
N THR A 26 7.72 -6.30 -9.00
CA THR A 26 9.10 -6.65 -8.62
C THR A 26 9.58 -5.81 -7.43
N SER A 27 10.81 -6.01 -6.97
CA SER A 27 11.52 -5.11 -6.04
C SER A 27 12.68 -4.37 -6.72
N GLU A 28 12.69 -4.37 -8.06
CA GLU A 28 13.75 -3.76 -8.86
C GLU A 28 13.69 -2.22 -8.81
N THR A 29 14.85 -1.57 -8.86
CA THR A 29 14.94 -0.12 -9.08
C THR A 29 14.53 0.23 -10.51
N LYS A 30 14.10 1.48 -10.74
CA LYS A 30 13.75 1.98 -12.08
C LYS A 30 14.85 1.73 -13.13
N SER A 31 16.12 1.82 -12.73
CA SER A 31 17.28 1.58 -13.61
C SER A 31 17.44 0.10 -13.95
N GLN A 32 17.26 -0.81 -12.99
CA GLN A 32 17.33 -2.25 -13.22
C GLN A 32 16.15 -2.71 -14.09
N PHE A 33 14.94 -2.25 -13.79
CA PHE A 33 13.75 -2.56 -14.58
C PHE A 33 13.89 -2.06 -16.03
N ALA A 34 14.39 -0.82 -16.22
CA ALA A 34 14.68 -0.27 -17.54
C ALA A 34 15.70 -1.12 -18.32
N LYS A 35 16.77 -1.60 -17.65
CA LYS A 35 17.77 -2.47 -18.26
C LYS A 35 17.21 -3.84 -18.63
N ARG A 36 16.30 -4.39 -17.82
CA ARG A 36 15.68 -5.71 -18.04
C ARG A 36 14.64 -5.70 -19.15
N THR A 37 13.77 -4.69 -19.16
CA THR A 37 12.63 -4.59 -20.10
C THR A 37 12.96 -3.84 -21.38
N GLY A 38 14.10 -3.14 -21.43
CA GLY A 38 14.52 -2.34 -22.58
C GLY A 38 13.82 -0.99 -22.69
N ILE A 39 12.94 -0.63 -21.75
CA ILE A 39 12.27 0.67 -21.76
C ILE A 39 13.15 1.75 -21.12
N CYS A 40 13.00 2.99 -21.57
CA CYS A 40 13.73 4.11 -20.97
C CYS A 40 13.27 4.38 -19.53
N ARG A 41 14.21 4.57 -18.59
CA ARG A 41 13.90 4.96 -17.20
C ARG A 41 13.01 6.20 -17.12
N ARG A 42 13.26 7.18 -17.99
CA ARG A 42 12.50 8.44 -18.05
C ARG A 42 11.04 8.19 -18.45
N LEU A 43 10.80 7.20 -19.31
CA LEU A 43 9.47 6.83 -19.77
C LEU A 43 8.64 6.21 -18.62
N LEU A 44 9.26 5.34 -17.82
CA LEU A 44 8.63 4.79 -16.62
C LEU A 44 8.26 5.90 -15.61
N ILE A 45 9.14 6.88 -15.40
CA ILE A 45 8.86 8.03 -14.51
C ILE A 45 7.66 8.83 -15.02
N LEU A 46 7.62 9.15 -16.31
CA LEU A 46 6.50 9.88 -16.92
C LEU A 46 5.18 9.13 -16.79
N TRP A 47 5.20 7.80 -16.89
CA TRP A 47 3.99 6.99 -16.72
C TRP A 47 3.52 6.97 -15.27
N LEU A 48 4.44 6.79 -14.31
CA LEU A 48 4.09 6.84 -12.89
C LEU A 48 3.49 8.20 -12.51
N ASP A 49 4.09 9.30 -12.98
CA ASP A 49 3.59 10.66 -12.78
C ASP A 49 2.21 10.87 -13.41
N LYS A 50 2.04 10.47 -14.68
CA LYS A 50 0.77 10.59 -15.41
C LYS A 50 -0.38 9.90 -14.68
N TYR A 51 -0.14 8.70 -14.15
CA TYR A 51 -1.15 7.92 -13.43
C TYR A 51 -1.16 8.19 -11.92
N HIS A 52 -0.37 9.15 -11.43
CA HIS A 52 -0.25 9.51 -10.02
C HIS A 52 0.06 8.30 -9.11
N ILE A 53 0.90 7.39 -9.60
CA ILE A 53 1.28 6.16 -8.90
C ILE A 53 2.53 6.43 -8.09
N ASN A 54 2.42 6.28 -6.76
CA ASN A 54 3.57 6.37 -5.88
C ASN A 54 4.52 5.19 -6.10
N ASP A 55 5.79 5.53 -6.29
CA ASP A 55 6.84 4.56 -6.50
C ASP A 55 7.16 3.80 -5.21
N LYS A 56 7.06 2.47 -5.25
CA LYS A 56 7.40 1.55 -4.15
C LYS A 56 8.81 1.76 -3.56
N VAL A 57 9.77 2.25 -4.36
CA VAL A 57 11.16 2.49 -3.91
C VAL A 57 11.29 3.81 -3.14
N MET A 58 10.33 4.74 -3.26
CA MET A 58 10.22 5.92 -2.40
C MET A 58 9.30 5.70 -1.19
N SER A 59 8.89 4.46 -0.90
CA SER A 59 8.22 4.11 0.36
C SER A 59 9.20 3.80 1.51
N THR A 60 10.45 4.26 1.41
CA THR A 60 11.18 4.62 2.62
C THR A 60 10.68 5.99 3.04
N GLU A 61 9.74 5.99 3.97
CA GLU A 61 9.39 7.13 4.83
C GLU A 61 8.56 8.23 4.13
N GLN A 62 7.23 8.09 4.18
CA GLN A 62 6.41 9.24 4.56
C GLN A 62 6.15 9.17 6.07
N PRO A 63 6.83 9.99 6.90
CA PRO A 63 6.51 10.14 8.32
C PRO A 63 5.24 10.97 8.57
N SER A 64 4.59 11.50 7.54
CA SER A 64 3.54 12.52 7.67
C SER A 64 2.11 11.99 7.77
N LEU A 65 1.88 10.68 7.62
CA LEU A 65 0.55 10.06 7.77
C LEU A 65 0.42 9.13 8.99
N ARG A 66 1.43 9.13 9.88
CA ARG A 66 1.40 8.36 11.13
C ARG A 66 0.95 9.16 12.35
N LYS A 67 0.62 10.44 12.22
CA LYS A 67 0.23 11.26 13.38
C LYS A 67 -1.25 11.14 13.73
N ASP A 68 -2.14 10.94 12.75
CA ASP A 68 -3.57 10.74 13.05
C ASP A 68 -3.93 9.29 13.41
N SER A 69 -3.15 8.31 12.96
CA SER A 69 -3.43 6.89 13.22
C SER A 69 -2.97 6.40 14.60
N ASP A 70 -1.98 7.05 15.21
CA ASP A 70 -1.47 6.68 16.55
C ASP A 70 -2.45 7.13 17.66
N GLU A 71 -3.04 8.32 17.51
CA GLU A 71 -4.04 8.84 18.45
C GLU A 71 -5.32 7.99 18.41
N SER A 72 -5.80 7.62 17.21
CA SER A 72 -6.95 6.74 17.05
C SER A 72 -6.72 5.31 17.58
N LEU A 73 -5.51 4.76 17.46
CA LEU A 73 -5.16 3.45 18.03
C LEU A 73 -5.18 3.47 19.57
N ASN A 74 -4.61 4.51 20.17
CA ASN A 74 -4.56 4.68 21.62
C ASN A 74 -5.97 4.88 22.23
N GLU A 75 -6.85 5.61 21.55
CA GLU A 75 -8.25 5.72 21.97
C GLU A 75 -8.98 4.37 21.92
N LEU A 76 -8.81 3.59 20.85
CA LEU A 76 -9.40 2.25 20.73
C LEU A 76 -8.87 1.27 21.78
N GLU A 77 -7.57 1.28 22.08
CA GLU A 77 -7.00 0.42 23.13
C GLU A 77 -7.55 0.77 24.52
N LYS A 78 -7.75 2.07 24.79
CA LYS A 78 -8.32 2.55 26.05
C LYS A 78 -9.80 2.15 26.18
N GLU A 79 -10.57 2.22 25.10
CA GLU A 79 -11.97 1.78 25.08
C GLU A 79 -12.08 0.25 25.26
N LEU A 80 -11.20 -0.53 24.62
CA LEU A 80 -11.18 -1.99 24.76
C LEU A 80 -10.76 -2.44 26.17
N ALA A 81 -9.84 -1.70 26.82
CA ALA A 81 -9.46 -1.93 28.20
C ALA A 81 -10.61 -1.62 29.18
N ALA A 82 -11.36 -0.54 28.94
CA ALA A 82 -12.55 -0.20 29.74
C ALA A 82 -13.64 -1.27 29.61
N LEU A 83 -13.95 -1.68 28.38
CA LEU A 83 -14.95 -2.72 28.10
C LEU A 83 -14.56 -4.08 28.72
N ARG A 84 -13.28 -4.47 28.70
CA ARG A 84 -12.80 -5.68 29.40
C ARG A 84 -12.91 -5.58 30.92
N ALA A 85 -12.68 -4.39 31.48
CA ALA A 85 -12.83 -4.17 32.92
C ALA A 85 -14.30 -4.24 33.36
N GLU A 86 -15.22 -3.71 32.55
CA GLU A 86 -16.67 -3.83 32.78
C GLU A 86 -17.17 -5.28 32.61
N ASN A 87 -16.65 -6.01 31.63
CA ASN A 87 -17.01 -7.43 31.42
C ASN A 87 -16.59 -8.31 32.62
N ARG A 88 -15.47 -8.00 33.28
CA ARG A 88 -15.07 -8.66 34.54
C ARG A 88 -16.00 -8.35 35.73
N LYS A 89 -16.64 -7.18 35.76
CA LYS A 89 -17.64 -6.87 36.81
C LYS A 89 -18.97 -7.59 36.57
N LEU A 90 -19.28 -7.89 35.31
CA LEU A 90 -20.51 -8.56 34.89
C LEU A 90 -20.40 -10.10 34.88
N GLN A 91 -19.20 -10.66 34.94
CA GLN A 91 -18.99 -12.10 35.13
C GLN A 91 -18.57 -12.41 36.59
N PRO A 92 -19.52 -12.66 37.50
CA PRO A 92 -19.22 -13.44 38.69
C PRO A 92 -18.84 -14.84 38.24
N CYS A 93 -17.60 -15.25 38.51
CA CYS A 93 -17.16 -16.64 38.35
C CYS A 93 -18.13 -17.60 39.05
N PRO A 94 -18.55 -18.71 38.43
CA PRO A 94 -18.66 -19.96 39.15
C PRO A 94 -17.26 -20.58 39.19
N SER A 95 -16.74 -20.63 40.40
CA SER A 95 -15.50 -21.26 40.81
C SER A 95 -15.41 -22.72 40.36
N GLY A 96 -14.23 -23.11 39.87
CA GLY A 96 -13.56 -24.33 40.30
C GLY A 96 -13.98 -25.65 39.65
N GLY A 97 -13.40 -25.95 38.48
CA GLY A 97 -13.10 -27.33 38.11
C GLY A 97 -11.91 -27.82 38.95
N LYS A 98 -12.17 -28.56 40.03
CA LYS A 98 -11.16 -29.40 40.67
C LYS A 98 -11.30 -30.82 40.12
N SER A 99 -10.35 -31.21 39.27
CA SER A 99 -10.05 -32.59 38.96
C SER A 99 -9.54 -33.30 40.22
N SER A 100 -10.24 -34.33 40.69
CA SER A 100 -9.71 -35.42 41.52
C SER A 100 -10.78 -36.52 41.62
N SER A 101 -10.62 -37.58 40.83
CA SER A 101 -10.74 -38.99 41.22
C SER A 101 -10.52 -39.90 40.01
#